data_AF-A0A1M5T6A5-F1
#
_entry.id   AF-A0A1M5T6A5-F1
#
_cell.length_a   1.000
_cell.length_b   1.000
_cell.length_c   1.000
_cell.angle_alpha   90.00
_cell.angle_beta   90.00
_cell.angle_gamma   90.00
#
_symmetry.space_group_name_H-M   'P 1'
#
loop_
_entity.id
_entity.type
_entity.pdbx_description
1 polymer ?
#
loop_
_entity_poly.entity_id
_entity_poly.type
_entity_poly.pdbx_seq_one_letter_code
_entity_poly.pdbx_strand_id
1 'polypeptide(L)'
;MFYTNKRFQLIVFLSLVFVACAPKLKSTIITKLEPLPKSELIVVLELADNQDIEGTLAGKVSAQDNGFSVNCGFYQNIDNLKAIARNSGANLVKITEVKAPSRLSSCYRLMGDIYKVDNPKRYETQIEWSEDRTLTWNDFKGEPNTQEYPNTLALTNSGFGFESSFNPFRESEIIVRNTFNTFKSWGLPEHRNAYVLKHEQLHFDITEIFTRKLRKAISDNNLTSKNIDRARALFDATFLEYKLFQDRYDADTQKGEKQDTQEKWEAIVEIELAKYEAYKK
;
A
#
# COMPACT_ATOMS: atom_id res chain seq x y z
N MET A 1 -4.45 -56.30 56.47
CA MET A 1 -4.83 -54.89 56.72
C MET A 1 -4.24 -54.07 55.57
N PHE A 2 -5.10 -53.68 54.62
CA PHE A 2 -4.69 -53.04 53.37
C PHE A 2 -4.51 -51.53 53.58
N TYR A 3 -3.36 -50.98 53.20
CA TYR A 3 -3.16 -49.52 53.08
C TYR A 3 -2.57 -49.21 51.70
N THR A 4 -3.44 -48.86 50.76
CA THR A 4 -3.06 -48.41 49.41
C THR A 4 -2.79 -46.90 49.44
N ASN A 5 -1.53 -46.51 49.26
CA ASN A 5 -1.12 -45.13 49.05
C ASN A 5 -1.50 -44.67 47.64
N LYS A 6 -2.63 -43.96 47.48
CA LYS A 6 -2.96 -43.26 46.23
C LYS A 6 -2.24 -41.91 46.22
N ARG A 7 -1.15 -41.79 45.46
CA ARG A 7 -0.55 -40.50 45.12
C ARG A 7 -1.49 -39.76 44.16
N PHE A 8 -2.09 -38.67 44.64
CA PHE A 8 -2.90 -37.76 43.83
C PHE A 8 -1.94 -36.91 42.99
N GLN A 9 -1.76 -37.25 41.70
CA GLN A 9 -1.07 -36.36 40.78
C GLN A 9 -2.02 -35.24 40.39
N LEU A 10 -1.76 -34.04 40.93
CA LEU A 10 -2.42 -32.82 40.50
C LEU A 10 -1.90 -32.49 39.09
N ILE A 11 -2.61 -32.94 38.05
CA ILE A 11 -2.37 -32.49 36.68
C ILE A 11 -2.85 -31.05 36.61
N VAL A 12 -1.92 -30.11 36.77
CA VAL A 12 -2.15 -28.70 36.46
C VAL A 12 -2.35 -28.62 34.95
N PHE A 13 -3.61 -28.58 34.53
CA PHE A 13 -3.97 -28.15 33.18
C PHE A 13 -3.55 -26.68 33.08
N LEU A 14 -2.32 -26.44 32.64
CA LEU A 14 -1.86 -25.13 32.22
C LEU A 14 -2.67 -24.84 30.95
N SER A 15 -3.83 -24.20 31.13
CA SER A 15 -4.63 -23.68 30.03
C SER A 15 -3.71 -22.78 29.20
N LEU A 16 -3.24 -23.28 28.06
CA LEU A 16 -2.58 -22.50 27.02
C LEU A 16 -3.61 -21.45 26.57
N VAL A 17 -3.56 -20.29 27.23
CA VAL A 17 -4.27 -19.11 26.77
C VAL A 17 -3.63 -18.76 25.44
N PHE A 18 -4.34 -19.03 24.35
CA PHE A 18 -3.98 -18.52 23.04
C PHE A 18 -4.05 -16.99 23.12
N VAL A 19 -2.91 -16.36 23.40
CA VAL A 19 -2.78 -14.90 23.30
C VAL A 19 -3.01 -14.57 21.83
N ALA A 20 -4.16 -13.99 21.52
CA ALA A 20 -4.51 -13.59 20.17
C ALA A 20 -3.47 -12.57 19.69
N CYS A 21 -2.66 -12.98 18.71
CA CYS A 21 -1.53 -12.22 18.19
C CYS A 21 -1.96 -11.15 17.17
N ALA A 22 -3.24 -10.75 17.13
CA ALA A 22 -3.75 -9.77 16.18
C ALA A 22 -3.95 -8.38 16.85
N PRO A 23 -3.80 -7.28 16.11
CA PRO A 23 -4.08 -5.95 16.63
C PRO A 23 -5.51 -5.85 17.16
N LYS A 24 -5.68 -5.10 18.25
CA LYS A 24 -6.99 -4.81 18.83
C LYS A 24 -7.69 -3.77 17.96
N LEU A 25 -8.60 -4.25 17.13
CA LEU A 25 -9.49 -3.41 16.33
C LEU A 25 -10.67 -2.94 17.17
N LYS A 26 -11.00 -1.64 17.08
CA LYS A 26 -12.22 -1.07 17.67
C LYS A 26 -12.93 -0.22 16.63
N SER A 27 -14.26 -0.30 16.63
CA SER A 27 -15.11 0.51 15.77
C SER A 27 -16.36 0.95 16.52
N THR A 28 -16.74 2.21 16.35
CA THR A 28 -18.03 2.74 16.77
C THR A 28 -18.79 3.12 15.51
N ILE A 29 -19.77 2.30 15.13
CA ILE A 29 -20.60 2.53 13.93
C ILE A 29 -21.78 3.42 14.32
N ILE A 30 -21.88 4.57 13.65
CA ILE A 30 -22.92 5.57 13.87
C ILE A 30 -24.07 5.30 12.89
N THR A 31 -23.74 5.06 11.63
CA THR A 31 -24.71 4.81 10.56
C THR A 31 -24.47 3.41 10.02
N LYS A 32 -25.43 2.50 10.23
CA LYS A 32 -25.33 1.12 9.73
C LYS A 32 -25.75 1.09 8.25
N LEU A 33 -24.79 0.81 7.38
CA LEU A 33 -24.99 0.64 5.94
C LEU A 33 -24.72 -0.81 5.55
N GLU A 34 -25.16 -1.21 4.35
CA GLU A 34 -24.87 -2.54 3.82
C GLU A 34 -23.38 -2.70 3.49
N PRO A 35 -22.76 -3.86 3.79
CA PRO A 35 -21.37 -4.11 3.45
C PRO A 35 -21.08 -3.96 1.95
N LEU A 36 -19.92 -3.40 1.62
CA LEU A 36 -19.50 -3.22 0.23
C LEU A 36 -18.82 -4.49 -0.32
N PRO A 37 -18.94 -4.77 -1.63
CA PRO A 37 -18.26 -5.90 -2.24
C PRO A 37 -16.73 -5.73 -2.18
N LYS A 38 -15.99 -6.83 -2.37
CA LYS A 38 -14.51 -6.81 -2.35
C LYS A 38 -13.92 -5.92 -3.44
N SER A 39 -14.59 -5.85 -4.59
CA SER A 39 -14.19 -5.01 -5.74
C SER A 39 -14.41 -3.52 -5.51
N GLU A 40 -15.15 -3.12 -4.47
CA GLU A 40 -15.40 -1.72 -4.19
C GLU A 40 -14.13 -1.03 -3.71
N LEU A 41 -13.82 0.12 -4.33
CA LEU A 41 -12.71 0.99 -3.94
C LEU A 41 -12.94 1.54 -2.53
N ILE A 42 -11.93 1.40 -1.68
CA ILE A 42 -11.88 2.05 -0.36
C ILE A 42 -10.69 3.01 -0.37
N VAL A 43 -10.99 4.30 -0.33
CA VAL A 43 -9.96 5.35 -0.30
C VAL A 43 -9.49 5.58 1.13
N VAL A 44 -8.19 5.86 1.26
CA VAL A 44 -7.56 6.19 2.54
C VAL A 44 -6.94 7.57 2.39
N LEU A 45 -7.43 8.52 3.18
CA LEU A 45 -6.82 9.83 3.34
C LEU A 45 -5.89 9.78 4.55
N GLU A 46 -4.60 10.02 4.33
CA GLU A 46 -3.60 10.08 5.38
C GLU A 46 -3.76 11.34 6.24
N LEU A 47 -3.01 11.44 7.34
CA LEU A 47 -3.13 12.55 8.28
C LEU A 47 -2.96 13.91 7.60
N ALA A 48 -1.99 14.03 6.69
CA ALA A 48 -1.68 15.26 5.97
C ALA A 48 -2.71 15.65 4.90
N ASP A 49 -3.56 14.73 4.45
CA ASP A 49 -4.55 14.98 3.41
C ASP A 49 -5.70 15.84 3.96
N ASN A 50 -5.76 17.11 3.61
CA ASN A 50 -6.65 18.10 4.22
C ASN A 50 -7.90 18.43 3.37
N GLN A 51 -8.30 17.53 2.48
CA GLN A 51 -9.46 17.70 1.61
C GLN A 51 -10.77 17.70 2.41
N ASP A 52 -11.71 18.57 2.04
CA ASP A 52 -13.05 18.56 2.61
C ASP A 52 -13.84 17.34 2.13
N ILE A 53 -14.35 16.55 3.07
CA ILE A 53 -15.08 15.30 2.80
C ILE A 53 -16.58 15.61 2.74
N GLU A 54 -17.15 15.51 1.56
CA GLU A 54 -18.59 15.64 1.29
C GLU A 54 -19.21 14.23 1.33
N GLY A 55 -19.68 13.81 2.51
CA GLY A 55 -20.28 12.49 2.67
C GLY A 55 -20.89 12.24 4.04
N THR A 56 -21.44 11.05 4.22
CA THR A 56 -22.05 10.63 5.49
C THR A 56 -21.00 9.98 6.38
N LEU A 57 -20.80 10.52 7.59
CA LEU A 57 -19.98 9.87 8.61
C LEU A 57 -20.65 8.55 9.02
N ALA A 58 -19.98 7.44 8.72
CA ALA A 58 -20.47 6.10 9.04
C ALA A 58 -20.00 5.63 10.43
N GLY A 59 -18.85 6.10 10.91
CA GLY A 59 -18.35 5.75 12.22
C GLY A 59 -16.90 6.17 12.48
N LYS A 60 -16.40 5.74 13.64
CA LYS A 60 -15.00 5.91 14.06
C LYS A 60 -14.32 4.55 14.17
N VAL A 61 -13.06 4.47 13.78
CA VAL A 61 -12.28 3.23 13.74
C VAL A 61 -10.91 3.43 14.36
N SER A 62 -10.37 2.35 14.94
CA SER A 62 -8.98 2.34 15.38
C SER A 62 -8.37 0.95 15.32
N ALA A 63 -7.08 0.93 14.99
CA ALA A 63 -6.23 -0.24 15.12
C ALA A 63 -5.21 0.03 16.23
N GLN A 64 -5.33 -0.69 17.35
CA GLN A 64 -4.52 -0.50 18.55
C GLN A 64 -3.71 -1.75 18.88
N ASP A 65 -2.66 -1.57 19.68
CA ASP A 65 -1.83 -2.66 20.19
C ASP A 65 -2.31 -3.15 21.56
N ASN A 66 -2.08 -4.43 21.82
CA ASN A 66 -2.20 -5.09 23.12
C ASN A 66 -0.84 -5.55 23.70
N GLY A 67 0.28 -5.19 23.04
CA GLY A 67 1.66 -5.44 23.48
C GLY A 67 2.27 -6.74 22.94
N PHE A 68 1.47 -7.61 22.30
CA PHE A 68 1.89 -8.90 21.74
C PHE A 68 1.42 -9.11 20.29
N SER A 69 0.89 -8.06 19.65
CA SER A 69 0.38 -8.16 18.28
C SER A 69 1.50 -8.40 17.26
N VAL A 70 1.23 -9.24 16.27
CA VAL A 70 1.96 -9.33 15.00
C VAL A 70 1.13 -8.66 13.90
N ASN A 71 1.77 -8.26 12.79
CA ASN A 71 1.10 -7.65 11.63
C ASN A 71 0.36 -6.34 11.96
N CYS A 72 1.02 -5.47 12.72
CA CYS A 72 0.51 -4.17 13.17
C CYS A 72 1.40 -3.00 12.67
N GLY A 73 2.07 -3.20 11.53
CA GLY A 73 2.75 -2.13 10.81
C GLY A 73 1.75 -1.12 10.27
N PHE A 74 2.26 -0.05 9.66
CA PHE A 74 1.41 1.04 9.18
C PHE A 74 0.43 0.51 8.12
N TYR A 75 0.92 -0.15 7.07
CA TYR A 75 0.07 -0.65 6.00
C TYR A 75 -0.87 -1.78 6.43
N GLN A 76 -0.45 -2.70 7.30
CA GLN A 76 -1.38 -3.73 7.79
C GLN A 76 -2.53 -3.11 8.59
N ASN A 77 -2.24 -2.08 9.40
CA ASN A 77 -3.30 -1.37 10.09
C ASN A 77 -4.21 -0.61 9.12
N ILE A 78 -3.67 -0.01 8.05
CA ILE A 78 -4.49 0.56 6.97
C ILE A 78 -5.42 -0.49 6.36
N ASP A 79 -4.91 -1.68 6.03
CA ASP A 79 -5.74 -2.76 5.47
C ASP A 79 -6.84 -3.21 6.44
N ASN A 80 -6.53 -3.30 7.74
CA ASN A 80 -7.52 -3.57 8.79
C ASN A 80 -8.61 -2.49 8.83
N LEU A 81 -8.24 -1.20 8.76
CA LEU A 81 -9.21 -0.11 8.73
C LEU A 81 -10.08 -0.13 7.46
N LYS A 82 -9.49 -0.45 6.29
CA LYS A 82 -10.24 -0.64 5.04
C LYS A 82 -11.26 -1.78 5.15
N ALA A 83 -10.89 -2.88 5.83
CA ALA A 83 -11.80 -3.99 6.05
C ALA A 83 -13.00 -3.61 6.95
N ILE A 84 -12.75 -2.85 8.02
CA ILE A 84 -13.81 -2.32 8.89
C ILE A 84 -14.73 -1.38 8.09
N ALA A 85 -14.16 -0.45 7.32
CA ALA A 85 -14.92 0.48 6.49
C ALA A 85 -15.84 -0.28 5.52
N ARG A 86 -15.28 -1.22 4.75
CA ARG A 86 -16.02 -2.08 3.82
C ARG A 86 -17.18 -2.80 4.50
N ASN A 87 -16.92 -3.47 5.63
CA ASN A 87 -17.95 -4.21 6.37
C ASN A 87 -19.02 -3.31 6.98
N SER A 88 -18.73 -2.03 7.15
CA SER A 88 -19.66 -1.02 7.67
C SER A 88 -20.38 -0.24 6.56
N GLY A 89 -20.13 -0.59 5.28
CA GLY A 89 -20.68 0.09 4.12
C GLY A 89 -19.99 1.41 3.74
N ALA A 90 -18.90 1.78 4.41
CA ALA A 90 -18.12 2.98 4.15
C ALA A 90 -17.05 2.74 3.08
N ASN A 91 -16.83 3.70 2.19
CA ASN A 91 -15.86 3.64 1.09
C ASN A 91 -14.71 4.66 1.20
N LEU A 92 -14.60 5.34 2.33
CA LEU A 92 -13.48 6.24 2.64
C LEU A 92 -13.07 6.12 4.11
N VAL A 93 -11.77 6.07 4.36
CA VAL A 93 -11.14 6.13 5.69
C VAL A 93 -10.32 7.43 5.76
N LYS A 94 -10.62 8.33 6.68
CA LYS A 94 -9.78 9.48 7.00
C LYS A 94 -9.00 9.21 8.27
N ILE A 95 -7.68 9.12 8.16
CA ILE A 95 -6.80 9.00 9.33
C ILE A 95 -6.78 10.33 10.07
N THR A 96 -7.11 10.29 11.36
CA THR A 96 -7.17 11.46 12.25
C THR A 96 -6.04 11.48 13.27
N GLU A 97 -5.42 10.32 13.55
CA GLU A 97 -4.29 10.23 14.47
C GLU A 97 -3.37 9.05 14.10
N VAL A 98 -2.06 9.29 14.14
CA VAL A 98 -1.03 8.27 13.97
C VAL A 98 -0.09 8.31 15.18
N LYS A 99 0.05 7.18 15.88
CA LYS A 99 1.10 6.99 16.89
C LYS A 99 2.10 5.98 16.38
N ALA A 100 3.31 6.47 16.13
CA ALA A 100 4.45 5.61 15.81
C ALA A 100 4.77 4.65 16.97
N PRO A 101 5.45 3.54 16.68
CA PRO A 101 6.00 2.66 17.70
C PRO A 101 6.86 3.44 18.71
N SER A 102 6.82 3.00 19.97
CA SER A 102 7.59 3.58 21.08
C SER A 102 8.11 2.46 22.00
N ARG A 103 8.88 2.83 23.04
CA ARG A 103 9.40 1.85 24.03
C ARG A 103 8.30 1.00 24.69
N LEU A 104 7.06 1.47 24.70
CA LEU A 104 5.92 0.79 25.34
C LEU A 104 5.00 0.06 24.34
N SER A 105 5.18 0.26 23.02
CA SER A 105 4.30 -0.28 21.97
C SER A 105 5.09 -0.47 20.69
N SER A 106 5.23 -1.69 20.22
CA SER A 106 6.02 -1.97 19.02
C SER A 106 5.21 -1.78 17.72
N CYS A 107 3.90 -1.59 17.84
CA CYS A 107 2.98 -1.36 16.73
C CYS A 107 2.71 0.12 16.45
N TYR A 108 2.39 0.42 15.19
CA TYR A 108 1.66 1.65 14.86
C TYR A 108 0.27 1.57 15.46
N ARG A 109 -0.26 2.72 15.91
CA ARG A 109 -1.66 2.85 16.31
C ARG A 109 -2.30 3.92 15.45
N LEU A 110 -3.36 3.54 14.76
CA LEU A 110 -4.08 4.40 13.82
C LEU A 110 -5.49 4.62 14.33
N MET A 111 -5.93 5.87 14.27
CA MET A 111 -7.32 6.24 14.49
C MET A 111 -7.84 7.01 13.29
N GLY A 112 -9.11 6.84 12.99
CA GLY A 112 -9.72 7.48 11.84
C GLY A 112 -11.24 7.51 11.91
N ASP A 113 -11.81 8.30 11.02
CA ASP A 113 -13.23 8.39 10.77
C ASP A 113 -13.51 7.71 9.41
N ILE A 114 -14.63 6.98 9.31
CA ILE A 114 -15.04 6.30 8.08
C ILE A 114 -16.29 6.95 7.51
N TYR A 115 -16.31 7.15 6.20
CA TYR A 115 -17.36 7.86 5.49
C TYR A 115 -17.93 7.03 4.34
N LYS A 116 -19.22 7.25 4.06
CA LYS A 116 -19.83 6.91 2.78
C LYS A 116 -19.87 8.17 1.92
N VAL A 117 -19.20 8.13 0.77
CA VAL A 117 -19.17 9.19 -0.24
C VAL A 117 -19.68 8.64 -1.57
N ASP A 118 -20.20 9.52 -2.44
CA ASP A 118 -20.76 9.12 -3.72
C ASP A 118 -19.67 8.78 -4.75
N ASN A 119 -18.59 9.56 -4.79
CA ASN A 119 -17.47 9.37 -5.72
C ASN A 119 -16.14 9.25 -4.96
N PRO A 120 -15.78 8.06 -4.45
CA PRO A 120 -14.54 7.87 -3.68
C PRO A 120 -13.29 8.23 -4.49
N LYS A 121 -13.26 7.98 -5.81
CA LYS A 121 -12.11 8.28 -6.69
C LYS A 121 -11.66 9.74 -6.62
N ARG A 122 -12.59 10.68 -6.39
CA ARG A 122 -12.27 12.12 -6.20
C ARG A 122 -11.25 12.33 -5.09
N TYR A 123 -11.30 11.52 -4.04
CA TYR A 123 -10.47 11.63 -2.84
C TYR A 123 -9.14 10.88 -2.92
N GLU A 124 -8.91 10.02 -3.92
CA GLU A 124 -7.64 9.29 -4.05
C GLU A 124 -6.46 10.28 -4.11
N THR A 125 -5.52 10.16 -3.16
CA THR A 125 -4.25 10.91 -3.16
C THR A 125 -3.10 10.06 -3.66
N GLN A 126 -3.23 8.75 -3.49
CA GLN A 126 -2.29 7.73 -3.91
C GLN A 126 -3.05 6.52 -4.47
N ILE A 127 -2.48 5.90 -5.49
CA ILE A 127 -3.01 4.68 -6.13
C ILE A 127 -1.91 3.61 -6.03
N GLU A 128 -2.23 2.44 -5.48
CA GLU A 128 -1.36 1.25 -5.59
C GLU A 128 -1.63 0.57 -6.95
N TRP A 129 -0.60 0.03 -7.60
CA TRP A 129 -0.75 -0.63 -8.89
C TRP A 129 -1.58 -1.92 -8.75
N SER A 130 -2.45 -2.19 -9.72
CA SER A 130 -3.14 -3.48 -9.85
C SER A 130 -3.55 -3.74 -11.30
N GLU A 131 -3.56 -5.01 -11.71
CA GLU A 131 -3.96 -5.45 -13.06
C GLU A 131 -5.35 -4.96 -13.46
N ASP A 132 -6.27 -4.83 -12.50
CA ASP A 132 -7.66 -4.42 -12.73
C ASP A 132 -7.86 -2.89 -12.73
N ARG A 133 -6.78 -2.09 -12.56
CA ARG A 133 -6.86 -0.62 -12.45
C ARG A 133 -5.81 0.07 -13.33
N THR A 134 -6.22 0.39 -14.55
CA THR A 134 -5.47 1.30 -15.42
C THR A 134 -5.70 2.76 -15.02
N LEU A 135 -4.69 3.61 -15.20
CA LEU A 135 -4.77 5.06 -15.00
C LEU A 135 -5.72 5.70 -16.01
N THR A 136 -6.30 6.81 -15.59
CA THR A 136 -7.17 7.68 -16.38
C THR A 136 -6.76 9.12 -16.15
N TRP A 137 -7.13 10.04 -17.05
CA TRP A 137 -6.81 11.46 -16.86
C TRP A 137 -7.39 12.09 -15.59
N ASN A 138 -8.40 11.46 -14.96
CA ASN A 138 -8.94 11.89 -13.66
C ASN A 138 -8.00 11.59 -12.48
N ASP A 139 -6.98 10.76 -12.69
CA ASP A 139 -5.97 10.41 -11.70
C ASP A 139 -4.80 11.43 -11.67
N PHE A 140 -4.66 12.23 -12.73
CA PHE A 140 -3.65 13.29 -12.88
C PHE A 140 -4.22 14.61 -12.35
N LYS A 141 -4.27 14.72 -11.02
CA LYS A 141 -4.88 15.83 -10.28
C LYS A 141 -3.91 16.97 -9.96
N GLY A 142 -2.62 16.78 -10.24
CA GLY A 142 -1.60 17.80 -10.05
C GLY A 142 -1.73 18.95 -11.06
N GLU A 143 -1.27 20.12 -10.65
CA GLU A 143 -1.15 21.28 -11.54
C GLU A 143 0.12 21.17 -12.40
N PRO A 144 0.05 21.42 -13.72
CA PRO A 144 1.24 21.42 -14.57
C PRO A 144 2.31 22.42 -14.13
N ASN A 145 3.52 21.92 -13.85
CA ASN A 145 4.68 22.77 -13.56
C ASN A 145 5.56 22.94 -14.81
N THR A 146 5.11 23.77 -15.74
CA THR A 146 5.82 24.04 -17.00
C THR A 146 7.06 24.91 -16.82
N GLN A 147 7.28 25.52 -15.64
CA GLN A 147 8.51 26.26 -15.36
C GLN A 147 9.68 25.32 -15.09
N GLU A 148 9.45 24.29 -14.28
CA GLU A 148 10.45 23.24 -14.00
C GLU A 148 10.58 22.25 -15.17
N TYR A 149 9.47 22.01 -15.90
CA TYR A 149 9.39 21.03 -16.98
C TYR A 149 8.79 21.63 -18.28
N PRO A 150 9.51 22.54 -18.97
CA PRO A 150 8.95 23.34 -20.07
C PRO A 150 8.54 22.58 -21.34
N ASN A 151 9.06 21.36 -21.54
CA ASN A 151 8.77 20.53 -22.72
C ASN A 151 8.10 19.20 -22.33
N THR A 152 7.36 19.17 -21.23
CA THR A 152 6.75 17.95 -20.68
C THR A 152 5.24 18.03 -20.82
N LEU A 153 4.67 17.09 -21.58
CA LEU A 153 3.24 17.05 -21.87
C LEU A 153 2.44 16.49 -20.69
N ALA A 154 3.01 15.50 -20.01
CA ALA A 154 2.48 14.90 -18.81
C ALA A 154 3.63 14.34 -17.97
N LEU A 155 3.35 14.12 -16.69
CA LEU A 155 4.30 13.60 -15.73
C LEU A 155 3.61 12.63 -14.79
N THR A 156 4.18 11.43 -14.68
CA THR A 156 3.82 10.41 -13.71
C THR A 156 4.77 10.46 -12.51
N ASN A 157 4.22 10.73 -11.34
CA ASN A 157 4.95 10.63 -10.07
C ASN A 157 4.63 9.29 -9.40
N SER A 158 5.42 8.26 -9.71
CA SER A 158 5.31 6.94 -9.08
C SER A 158 6.62 6.49 -8.44
N GLY A 159 6.51 5.58 -7.48
CA GLY A 159 7.64 4.99 -6.79
C GLY A 159 7.25 3.77 -5.97
N PHE A 160 8.24 3.14 -5.35
CA PHE A 160 8.03 2.00 -4.46
C PHE A 160 8.92 2.09 -3.23
N GLY A 161 8.54 1.37 -2.20
CA GLY A 161 9.24 1.32 -0.93
C GLY A 161 8.88 0.07 -0.15
N PHE A 162 9.55 -0.12 0.98
CA PHE A 162 9.28 -1.22 1.88
C PHE A 162 9.14 -0.74 3.32
N GLU A 163 8.36 -1.49 4.10
CA GLU A 163 8.25 -1.32 5.53
C GLU A 163 8.26 -2.66 6.25
N SER A 164 8.51 -2.62 7.55
CA SER A 164 8.35 -3.77 8.44
C SER A 164 7.83 -3.27 9.78
N SER A 165 6.96 -4.05 10.41
CA SER A 165 6.71 -3.85 11.84
C SER A 165 7.97 -4.18 12.64
N PHE A 166 8.19 -3.49 13.76
CA PHE A 166 9.20 -3.89 14.72
C PHE A 166 8.53 -4.70 15.83
N ASN A 167 9.08 -5.85 16.18
CA ASN A 167 8.70 -6.58 17.38
C ASN A 167 9.98 -7.20 17.99
N PRO A 168 10.33 -6.89 19.25
CA PRO A 168 11.57 -7.37 19.85
C PRO A 168 11.58 -8.88 20.12
N PHE A 169 10.40 -9.53 20.12
CA PHE A 169 10.25 -10.95 20.45
C PHE A 169 9.95 -11.83 19.23
N ARG A 170 9.60 -11.25 18.08
CA ARG A 170 9.26 -12.00 16.85
C ARG A 170 9.69 -11.26 15.59
N GLU A 171 10.12 -12.03 14.62
CA GLU A 171 10.37 -11.55 13.27
C GLU A 171 9.05 -11.23 12.58
N SER A 172 9.03 -10.18 11.77
CA SER A 172 7.89 -9.87 10.91
C SER A 172 8.33 -9.79 9.46
N GLU A 173 7.35 -9.98 8.58
CA GLU A 173 7.50 -9.81 7.15
C GLU A 173 7.89 -8.37 6.78
N ILE A 174 8.67 -8.24 5.71
CA ILE A 174 8.91 -6.97 5.03
C ILE A 174 7.86 -6.82 3.92
N ILE A 175 7.05 -5.77 4.00
CA ILE A 175 6.03 -5.45 2.99
C ILE A 175 6.62 -4.46 1.99
N VAL A 176 6.47 -4.75 0.69
CA VAL A 176 6.86 -3.85 -0.41
C VAL A 176 5.62 -3.38 -1.18
N ARG A 177 5.49 -2.07 -1.34
CA ARG A 177 4.38 -1.43 -2.08
C ARG A 177 4.89 -0.39 -3.06
N ASN A 178 4.14 -0.17 -4.13
CA ASN A 178 4.27 1.01 -4.98
C ASN A 178 3.11 1.97 -4.76
N THR A 179 3.33 3.20 -5.19
CA THR A 179 2.33 4.24 -5.18
C THR A 179 2.50 5.12 -6.43
N PHE A 180 1.37 5.55 -6.98
CA PHE A 180 1.23 6.65 -7.92
C PHE A 180 0.61 7.82 -7.16
N ASN A 181 1.26 8.97 -7.14
CA ASN A 181 0.79 10.16 -6.43
C ASN A 181 -0.06 11.03 -7.37
N THR A 182 -1.36 11.13 -7.10
CA THR A 182 -2.31 11.80 -7.99
C THR A 182 -2.10 13.31 -8.06
N PHE A 183 -1.64 13.93 -6.98
CA PHE A 183 -1.46 15.39 -6.88
C PHE A 183 -0.08 15.86 -7.32
N LYS A 184 0.88 14.94 -7.48
CA LYS A 184 2.19 15.20 -8.09
C LYS A 184 2.27 14.75 -9.55
N SER A 185 1.25 14.06 -10.04
CA SER A 185 1.12 13.65 -11.44
C SER A 185 0.16 14.57 -12.15
N TRP A 186 0.53 15.04 -13.34
CA TRP A 186 -0.21 16.05 -14.08
C TRP A 186 -0.09 15.83 -15.59
N GLY A 187 -0.98 16.46 -16.35
CA GLY A 187 -0.92 16.48 -17.80
C GLY A 187 -1.50 17.79 -18.34
N LEU A 188 -0.85 18.37 -19.34
CA LEU A 188 -1.30 19.57 -20.03
C LEU A 188 -2.68 19.30 -20.65
N PRO A 189 -3.72 20.09 -20.32
CA PRO A 189 -5.10 19.82 -20.73
C PRO A 189 -5.28 19.54 -22.23
N GLU A 190 -4.58 20.28 -23.08
CA GLU A 190 -4.61 20.19 -24.54
C GLU A 190 -3.88 18.94 -25.10
N HIS A 191 -3.05 18.28 -24.29
CA HIS A 191 -2.32 17.07 -24.65
C HIS A 191 -2.87 15.81 -23.98
N ARG A 192 -3.97 15.91 -23.24
CA ARG A 192 -4.64 14.76 -22.61
C ARG A 192 -5.34 13.88 -23.66
N ASN A 193 -4.60 12.95 -24.22
CA ASN A 193 -5.11 11.96 -25.18
C ASN A 193 -4.70 10.53 -24.76
N ALA A 194 -5.23 9.52 -25.46
CA ALA A 194 -5.01 8.12 -25.12
C ALA A 194 -3.54 7.69 -25.29
N TYR A 195 -2.82 8.26 -26.26
CA TYR A 195 -1.43 7.92 -26.53
C TYR A 195 -0.49 8.41 -25.42
N VAL A 196 -0.64 9.68 -25.00
CA VAL A 196 0.13 10.23 -23.87
C VAL A 196 -0.24 9.50 -22.57
N LEU A 197 -1.52 9.21 -22.32
CA LEU A 197 -1.92 8.46 -21.13
C LEU A 197 -1.28 7.07 -21.08
N LYS A 198 -1.10 6.42 -22.23
CA LYS A 198 -0.44 5.12 -22.32
C LYS A 198 1.06 5.20 -22.00
N HIS A 199 1.72 6.29 -22.40
CA HIS A 199 3.10 6.59 -22.02
C HIS A 199 3.23 6.69 -20.49
N GLU A 200 2.34 7.49 -19.89
CA GLU A 200 2.29 7.68 -18.43
C GLU A 200 1.93 6.39 -17.67
N GLN A 201 1.02 5.57 -18.20
CA GLN A 201 0.72 4.25 -17.65
C GLN A 201 1.97 3.37 -17.63
N LEU A 202 2.79 3.40 -18.70
CA LEU A 202 3.96 2.56 -18.79
C LEU A 202 5.02 2.89 -17.72
N HIS A 203 5.18 4.17 -17.36
CA HIS A 203 6.00 4.56 -16.20
C HIS A 203 5.52 3.93 -14.88
N PHE A 204 4.20 3.83 -14.69
CA PHE A 204 3.64 3.19 -13.51
C PHE A 204 3.79 1.67 -13.55
N ASP A 205 3.65 1.05 -14.72
CA ASP A 205 3.88 -0.38 -14.93
C ASP A 205 5.35 -0.75 -14.66
N ILE A 206 6.30 0.10 -15.10
CA ILE A 206 7.73 -0.04 -14.78
C ILE A 206 7.94 0.00 -13.26
N THR A 207 7.21 0.87 -12.55
CA THR A 207 7.28 0.91 -11.08
C THR A 207 6.83 -0.43 -10.47
N GLU A 208 5.78 -1.07 -10.98
CA GLU A 208 5.39 -2.42 -10.54
C GLU A 208 6.44 -3.48 -10.85
N ILE A 209 7.09 -3.47 -12.03
CA ILE A 209 8.18 -4.42 -12.36
C ILE A 209 9.23 -4.42 -11.25
N PHE A 210 9.72 -3.24 -10.85
CA PHE A 210 10.77 -3.12 -9.84
C PHE A 210 10.25 -3.36 -8.42
N THR A 211 8.96 -3.16 -8.17
CA THR A 211 8.28 -3.56 -6.93
C THR A 211 8.28 -5.08 -6.79
N ARG A 212 7.85 -5.82 -7.84
CA ARG A 212 7.88 -7.29 -7.88
C ARG A 212 9.31 -7.82 -7.78
N LYS A 213 10.27 -7.16 -8.45
CA LYS A 213 11.70 -7.51 -8.37
C LYS A 213 12.25 -7.38 -6.95
N LEU A 214 11.92 -6.33 -6.22
CA LEU A 214 12.33 -6.19 -4.82
C LEU A 214 11.67 -7.23 -3.91
N ARG A 215 10.37 -7.51 -4.09
CA ARG A 215 9.66 -8.60 -3.38
C ARG A 215 10.37 -9.93 -3.59
N LYS A 216 10.75 -10.23 -4.84
CA LYS A 216 11.54 -11.42 -5.18
C LYS A 216 12.87 -11.45 -4.43
N ALA A 217 13.65 -10.38 -4.48
CA ALA A 217 14.96 -10.32 -3.83
C ALA A 217 14.86 -10.52 -2.31
N ILE A 218 13.86 -9.91 -1.66
CA ILE A 218 13.59 -10.10 -0.22
C ILE A 218 13.23 -11.56 0.08
N SER A 219 12.33 -12.15 -0.72
CA SER A 219 11.88 -13.53 -0.57
C SER A 219 13.01 -14.55 -0.76
N ASP A 220 13.77 -14.45 -1.85
CA ASP A 220 14.88 -15.37 -2.17
C ASP A 220 15.98 -15.36 -1.09
N ASN A 221 16.15 -14.23 -0.39
CA ASN A 221 17.14 -14.07 0.66
C ASN A 221 16.55 -14.33 2.07
N ASN A 222 15.28 -14.71 2.18
CA ASN A 222 14.55 -14.92 3.43
C ASN A 222 14.68 -13.73 4.41
N LEU A 223 14.60 -12.50 3.88
CA LEU A 223 14.77 -11.31 4.72
C LEU A 223 13.52 -11.03 5.53
N THR A 224 13.73 -10.73 6.81
CA THR A 224 12.67 -10.32 7.74
C THR A 224 13.01 -8.98 8.39
N SER A 225 12.18 -8.55 9.34
CA SER A 225 12.42 -7.37 10.17
C SER A 225 13.78 -7.33 10.89
N LYS A 226 14.50 -8.46 10.98
CA LYS A 226 15.88 -8.50 11.51
C LYS A 226 16.95 -8.07 10.51
N ASN A 227 16.61 -8.01 9.21
CA ASN A 227 17.56 -7.77 8.14
C ASN A 227 17.34 -6.43 7.43
N ILE A 228 16.85 -5.41 8.13
CA ILE A 228 16.47 -4.11 7.53
C ILE A 228 17.63 -3.45 6.78
N ASP A 229 18.87 -3.52 7.29
CA ASP A 229 20.02 -2.93 6.58
C ASP A 229 20.31 -3.66 5.26
N ARG A 230 20.16 -4.99 5.24
CA ARG A 230 20.29 -5.78 4.01
C ARG A 230 19.13 -5.53 3.06
N ALA A 231 17.90 -5.40 3.57
CA ALA A 231 16.74 -5.03 2.78
C ALA A 231 16.91 -3.63 2.17
N ARG A 232 17.50 -2.68 2.91
CA ARG A 232 17.85 -1.35 2.42
C ARG A 232 18.87 -1.40 1.29
N ALA A 233 19.94 -2.20 1.45
CA ALA A 233 20.91 -2.39 0.38
C ALA A 233 20.29 -2.99 -0.90
N LEU A 234 19.38 -3.96 -0.76
CA LEU A 234 18.63 -4.50 -1.91
C LEU A 234 17.70 -3.47 -2.53
N PHE A 235 17.04 -2.66 -1.71
CA PHE A 235 16.20 -1.54 -2.19
C PHE A 235 17.04 -0.54 -2.98
N ASP A 236 18.17 -0.07 -2.44
CA ASP A 236 19.02 0.93 -3.10
C ASP A 236 19.53 0.44 -4.47
N ALA A 237 19.96 -0.83 -4.54
CA ALA A 237 20.37 -1.45 -5.79
C ALA A 237 19.20 -1.55 -6.79
N THR A 238 18.03 -2.04 -6.34
CA THR A 238 16.83 -2.17 -7.20
C THR A 238 16.32 -0.81 -7.67
N PHE A 239 16.41 0.21 -6.81
CA PHE A 239 15.98 1.57 -7.12
C PHE A 239 16.91 2.25 -8.14
N LEU A 240 18.21 1.97 -8.10
CA LEU A 240 19.14 2.42 -9.14
C LEU A 240 18.78 1.79 -10.49
N GLU A 241 18.52 0.49 -10.53
CA GLU A 241 18.10 -0.18 -11.77
C GLU A 241 16.76 0.35 -12.29
N TYR A 242 15.81 0.63 -11.40
CA TYR A 242 14.54 1.28 -11.74
C TYR A 242 14.75 2.62 -12.44
N LYS A 243 15.61 3.48 -11.89
CA LYS A 243 15.92 4.78 -12.51
C LYS A 243 16.52 4.61 -13.90
N LEU A 244 17.51 3.73 -14.03
CA LEU A 244 18.15 3.47 -15.33
C LEU A 244 17.15 2.92 -16.36
N PHE A 245 16.16 2.14 -15.92
CA PHE A 245 15.13 1.60 -16.80
C PHE A 245 14.12 2.67 -17.25
N GLN A 246 13.67 3.54 -16.34
CA GLN A 246 12.84 4.71 -16.66
C GLN A 246 13.58 5.65 -17.63
N ASP A 247 14.84 5.99 -17.32
CA ASP A 247 15.67 6.88 -18.15
C ASP A 247 15.87 6.31 -19.56
N ARG A 248 16.04 4.99 -19.67
CA ARG A 248 16.17 4.31 -20.96
C ARG A 248 14.86 4.32 -21.73
N TYR A 249 13.73 4.08 -21.08
CA TYR A 249 12.41 4.16 -21.69
C TYR A 249 12.16 5.56 -22.29
N ASP A 250 12.45 6.62 -21.51
CA ASP A 250 12.37 8.00 -21.96
C ASP A 250 13.32 8.30 -23.12
N ALA A 251 14.57 7.85 -23.03
CA ALA A 251 15.56 8.10 -24.09
C ALA A 251 15.17 7.41 -25.40
N ASP A 252 14.77 6.14 -25.34
CA ASP A 252 14.45 5.33 -26.51
C ASP A 252 13.16 5.84 -27.20
N THR A 253 12.14 6.19 -26.43
CA THR A 253 10.87 6.75 -26.95
C THR A 253 10.95 8.24 -27.28
N GLN A 254 12.06 8.91 -26.95
CA GLN A 254 12.15 10.38 -26.95
C GLN A 254 11.01 11.01 -26.14
N LYS A 255 10.81 10.54 -24.91
CA LYS A 255 9.76 10.97 -23.97
C LYS A 255 8.36 10.88 -24.60
N GLY A 256 8.13 9.77 -25.30
CA GLY A 256 6.87 9.49 -25.98
C GLY A 256 6.72 10.11 -27.37
N GLU A 257 7.73 10.69 -28.00
CA GLU A 257 7.60 11.19 -29.39
C GLU A 257 7.62 10.06 -30.45
N LYS A 258 8.22 8.90 -30.15
CA LYS A 258 8.37 7.77 -31.09
C LYS A 258 7.38 6.64 -30.83
N GLN A 259 6.24 6.67 -31.54
CA GLN A 259 5.18 5.67 -31.39
C GLN A 259 5.65 4.21 -31.58
N ASP A 260 6.33 3.87 -32.69
CA ASP A 260 6.82 2.51 -32.94
C ASP A 260 7.77 2.00 -31.84
N THR A 261 8.45 2.91 -31.13
CA THR A 261 9.36 2.54 -30.04
C THR A 261 8.58 2.34 -28.75
N GLN A 262 7.54 3.14 -28.50
CA GLN A 262 6.64 2.94 -27.37
C GLN A 262 5.92 1.58 -27.46
N GLU A 263 5.43 1.19 -28.63
CA GLU A 263 4.79 -0.12 -28.84
C GLU A 263 5.73 -1.29 -28.53
N LYS A 264 7.02 -1.17 -28.87
CA LYS A 264 8.04 -2.17 -28.49
C LYS A 264 8.27 -2.21 -26.99
N TRP A 265 8.27 -1.05 -26.34
CA TRP A 265 8.42 -0.96 -24.89
C TRP A 265 7.24 -1.54 -24.13
N GLU A 266 6.02 -1.41 -24.64
CA GLU A 266 4.86 -2.07 -24.07
C GLU A 266 5.04 -3.59 -24.01
N ALA A 267 5.51 -4.21 -25.10
CA ALA A 267 5.81 -5.64 -25.12
C ALA A 267 6.95 -6.01 -24.15
N ILE A 268 7.99 -5.16 -24.03
CA ILE A 268 9.09 -5.38 -23.07
C ILE A 268 8.55 -5.34 -21.63
N VAL A 269 7.71 -4.36 -21.32
CA VAL A 269 7.13 -4.17 -19.98
C VAL A 269 6.17 -5.31 -19.63
N GLU A 270 5.35 -5.76 -20.58
CA GLU A 270 4.48 -6.92 -20.40
C GLU A 270 5.30 -8.19 -20.07
N ILE A 271 6.39 -8.44 -20.81
CA ILE A 271 7.28 -9.59 -20.58
C ILE A 271 7.98 -9.48 -19.21
N GLU A 272 8.48 -8.30 -18.83
CA GLU A 272 9.14 -8.12 -17.53
C GLU A 272 8.14 -8.21 -16.36
N LEU A 273 6.89 -7.76 -16.51
CA LEU A 273 5.84 -7.99 -15.51
C LEU A 273 5.57 -9.48 -15.32
N ALA A 274 5.40 -10.22 -16.42
CA ALA A 274 5.14 -11.66 -16.41
C ALA A 274 6.29 -12.48 -15.81
N LYS A 275 7.55 -12.04 -16.00
CA LYS A 275 8.73 -12.66 -15.39
C LYS A 275 8.70 -12.69 -13.86
N TYR A 276 8.05 -11.71 -13.23
CA TYR A 276 7.91 -11.64 -11.78
C TYR A 276 6.48 -11.91 -11.29
N GLU A 277 5.68 -12.63 -12.08
CA GLU A 277 4.26 -12.90 -11.80
C GLU A 277 4.02 -13.54 -10.43
N ALA A 278 4.90 -14.44 -9.98
CA ALA A 278 4.81 -15.07 -8.67
C ALA A 278 4.95 -14.08 -7.48
N TYR A 279 5.34 -12.84 -7.74
CA TYR A 279 5.58 -11.78 -6.75
C TYR A 279 4.63 -10.59 -6.92
N LYS A 280 3.53 -10.78 -7.65
CA LYS A 280 2.39 -9.85 -7.63
C LYS A 280 1.62 -9.96 -6.31
N LYS A 281 0.90 -8.89 -5.95
CA LYS A 281 0.12 -8.79 -4.70
C LYS A 281 -1.24 -9.45 -4.85
#